data_AF-A0A8X7MJQ4-F1
#
_entry.id   AF-A0A8X7MJQ4-F1
#
_cell.length_a   1.000
_cell.length_b   1.000
_cell.length_c   1.000
_cell.angle_alpha   90.00
_cell.angle_beta   90.00
_cell.angle_gamma   90.00
#
_symmetry.space_group_name_H-M   'P 1'
#
loop_
_entity.id
_entity.type
_entity.pdbx_description
1 polymer ?
#
loop_
_entity_poly.entity_id
_entity_poly.type
_entity_poly.pdbx_seq_one_letter_code
_entity_poly.pdbx_strand_id
1 'polypeptide(L)'
;MRSLLLDDASHSSTTGRDLGGSNAVGASTETAYIPTPGSKLDTPAELMLRRSLFPNVPTVERLLTWRPGVNLSFALLTSSGNHLPNSKTHQAQVLRALRSSIEENTRKNYGSGIGIFLAFAFDHGLAVTDIFPVSEGVLLAFVGSCGGVRSARTVKKYLSALSFWHRMWGQQWRIFPMVMQALKGVAKLAPQKKPL
;
A
#
# COMPACT_ATOMS: atom_id res chain seq x y z
N MET A 1 -1.53 -11.77 74.95
CA MET A 1 -0.45 -11.32 74.04
C MET A 1 -1.13 -10.90 72.75
N ARG A 2 -1.53 -9.65 72.49
CA ARG A 2 -0.80 -8.38 72.27
C ARG A 2 0.16 -8.40 71.07
N SER A 3 -0.17 -7.53 70.10
CA SER A 3 0.66 -6.89 69.05
C SER A 3 0.80 -7.61 67.70
N LEU A 4 0.82 -7.00 66.51
CA LEU A 4 0.25 -5.80 65.83
C LEU A 4 0.98 -5.71 64.45
N LEU A 5 0.33 -5.10 63.44
CA LEU A 5 0.88 -4.53 62.18
C LEU A 5 1.22 -5.54 61.05
N LEU A 6 0.98 -5.32 59.75
CA LEU A 6 0.58 -4.13 58.98
C LEU A 6 -0.01 -4.58 57.62
N ASP A 7 -0.81 -3.69 57.03
CA ASP A 7 -1.49 -3.74 55.73
C ASP A 7 -0.57 -4.03 54.52
N ASP A 8 -1.13 -4.62 53.46
CA ASP A 8 -0.93 -4.06 52.12
C ASP A 8 -2.09 -4.36 51.17
N ALA A 9 -2.51 -3.33 50.45
CA ALA A 9 -3.68 -3.29 49.59
C ALA A 9 -3.34 -3.79 48.18
N SER A 10 -4.07 -4.80 47.69
CA SER A 10 -3.95 -5.27 46.30
C SER A 10 -5.04 -4.63 45.42
N HIS A 11 -4.70 -3.52 44.78
CA HIS A 11 -5.43 -3.00 43.61
C HIS A 11 -5.04 -3.81 42.37
N SER A 12 -5.98 -4.62 41.86
CA SER A 12 -5.88 -5.29 40.55
C SER A 12 -6.17 -4.28 39.44
N SER A 13 -5.11 -3.86 38.73
CA SER A 13 -5.15 -2.95 37.60
C SER A 13 -5.58 -3.65 36.30
N THR A 14 -6.70 -3.19 35.76
CA THR A 14 -7.19 -3.51 34.40
C THR A 14 -6.23 -2.91 33.37
N THR A 15 -5.48 -3.75 32.65
CA THR A 15 -4.64 -3.33 31.53
C THR A 15 -5.50 -3.06 30.29
N GLY A 16 -5.88 -1.80 30.13
CA GLY A 16 -6.39 -1.25 28.88
C GLY A 16 -5.32 -1.31 27.79
N ARG A 17 -5.73 -1.69 26.57
CA ARG A 17 -4.89 -1.60 25.37
C ARG A 17 -4.72 -0.12 25.00
N ASP A 18 -3.64 0.47 25.46
CA ASP A 18 -3.14 1.75 24.98
C ASP A 18 -2.57 1.59 23.56
N LEU A 19 -3.33 1.98 22.55
CA LEU A 19 -2.81 2.24 21.21
C LEU A 19 -2.28 3.68 21.15
N GLY A 20 -1.18 3.88 21.89
CA GLY A 20 -0.39 5.10 21.90
C GLY A 20 0.36 5.27 20.58
N GLY A 21 0.19 6.43 19.96
CA GLY A 21 0.85 6.82 18.73
C GLY A 21 2.37 6.84 18.90
N SER A 22 3.04 5.99 18.12
CA SER A 22 4.47 6.09 17.85
C SER A 22 4.67 6.19 16.35
N ASN A 23 5.33 7.26 15.92
CA ASN A 23 5.94 7.45 14.61
C ASN A 23 7.15 6.50 14.47
N ALA A 24 6.89 5.20 14.54
CA ALA A 24 7.84 4.13 14.34
C ALA A 24 7.31 3.19 13.25
N VAL A 25 7.22 3.70 12.02
CA VAL A 25 7.24 2.84 10.83
C VAL A 25 8.59 3.08 10.17
N GLY A 26 9.64 2.74 10.92
CA GLY A 26 11.00 2.59 10.43
C GLY A 26 11.31 1.10 10.36
N ALA A 27 11.84 0.68 9.21
CA ALA A 27 12.51 -0.60 9.00
C ALA A 27 11.66 -1.87 9.12
N SER A 28 10.84 -2.16 8.10
CA SER A 28 10.55 -3.52 7.59
C SER A 28 9.54 -3.46 6.45
N THR A 29 9.89 -2.78 5.36
CA THR A 29 9.15 -2.97 4.09
C THR A 29 10.09 -3.52 3.04
N GLU A 30 10.89 -4.50 3.42
CA GLU A 30 11.51 -5.45 2.51
C GLU A 30 10.68 -6.73 2.53
N THR A 31 9.40 -6.64 2.15
CA THR A 31 8.58 -7.85 2.09
C THR A 31 7.87 -7.90 0.75
N ALA A 32 8.32 -8.85 -0.07
CA ALA A 32 7.45 -9.49 -1.03
C ALA A 32 6.27 -10.04 -0.22
N TYR A 33 5.10 -9.40 -0.31
CA TYR A 33 3.89 -9.66 0.46
C TYR A 33 3.59 -11.16 0.62
N ILE A 34 4.03 -11.74 1.73
CA ILE A 34 3.80 -13.15 2.03
C ILE A 34 2.38 -13.23 2.63
N PRO A 35 1.45 -13.99 2.03
CA PRO A 35 0.17 -14.30 2.62
C PRO A 35 0.33 -14.87 4.02
N THR A 36 -0.65 -14.66 4.89
CA THR A 36 -0.69 -15.33 6.19
C THR A 36 -0.66 -16.85 5.98
N PRO A 37 0.24 -17.59 6.68
CA PRO A 37 0.31 -19.04 6.56
C PRO A 37 -1.04 -19.70 6.83
N GLY A 38 -1.43 -20.65 5.99
CA GLY A 38 -2.73 -21.34 6.08
C GLY A 38 -3.94 -20.55 5.59
N SER A 39 -3.74 -19.34 5.05
CA SER A 39 -4.80 -18.65 4.30
C SER A 39 -5.10 -19.37 2.98
N LYS A 40 -6.30 -19.17 2.42
CA LYS A 40 -6.65 -19.69 1.08
C LYS A 40 -5.72 -19.17 -0.03
N LEU A 41 -4.97 -18.12 0.26
CA LEU A 41 -4.02 -17.49 -0.66
C LEU A 41 -2.59 -18.00 -0.50
N ASP A 42 -2.33 -18.84 0.49
CA ASP A 42 -1.08 -19.54 0.69
C ASP A 42 -0.95 -20.72 -0.30
N THR A 43 -1.05 -20.40 -1.59
CA THR A 43 -0.85 -21.35 -2.69
C THR A 43 0.45 -21.02 -3.41
N PRO A 44 1.20 -22.02 -3.91
CA PRO A 44 2.41 -21.77 -4.68
C PRO A 44 2.19 -20.85 -5.89
N ALA A 45 1.03 -20.97 -6.56
CA ALA A 45 0.68 -20.16 -7.72
C ALA A 45 0.53 -18.67 -7.37
N GLU A 46 -0.25 -18.36 -6.33
CA GLU A 46 -0.46 -16.97 -5.88
C GLU A 46 0.86 -16.36 -5.36
N LEU A 47 1.66 -17.13 -4.63
CA LEU A 47 2.99 -16.71 -4.17
C LEU A 47 3.92 -16.37 -5.33
N MET A 48 3.99 -17.22 -6.36
CA MET A 48 4.81 -16.96 -7.54
C MET A 48 4.32 -15.71 -8.29
N LEU A 49 3.00 -15.56 -8.43
CA LEU A 49 2.42 -14.40 -9.10
C LEU A 49 2.76 -13.11 -8.34
N ARG A 50 2.56 -13.07 -7.02
CA ARG A 50 2.94 -11.92 -6.18
C ARG A 50 4.42 -11.58 -6.29
N ARG A 51 5.31 -12.57 -6.23
CA ARG A 51 6.76 -12.36 -6.37
C ARG A 51 7.13 -11.79 -7.75
N SER A 52 6.44 -12.23 -8.80
CA SER A 52 6.67 -11.74 -10.15
C SER A 52 6.17 -10.30 -10.35
N LEU A 53 5.02 -9.94 -9.76
CA LEU A 53 4.44 -8.61 -9.92
C LEU A 53 5.01 -7.59 -8.93
N PHE A 54 5.41 -8.04 -7.75
CA PHE A 54 5.86 -7.22 -6.62
C PHE A 54 7.18 -7.76 -6.04
N PRO A 55 8.27 -7.79 -6.84
CA PRO A 55 9.57 -8.26 -6.36
C PRO A 55 10.06 -7.41 -5.19
N ASN A 56 10.91 -8.01 -4.34
CA ASN A 56 11.51 -7.31 -3.20
C ASN A 56 12.51 -6.26 -3.71
N VAL A 57 12.08 -5.00 -3.73
CA VAL A 57 12.88 -3.85 -4.15
C VAL A 57 12.70 -2.68 -3.18
N PRO A 58 13.69 -1.78 -3.08
CA PRO A 58 13.57 -0.58 -2.26
C PRO A 58 12.35 0.26 -2.62
N THR A 59 11.79 0.98 -1.65
CA THR A 59 10.59 1.81 -1.83
C THR A 59 10.69 2.75 -3.03
N VAL A 60 11.86 3.32 -3.29
CA VAL A 60 12.10 4.25 -4.42
C VAL A 60 11.93 3.61 -5.80
N GLU A 61 12.09 2.29 -5.92
CA GLU A 61 12.02 1.55 -7.19
C GLU A 61 10.63 0.99 -7.50
N ARG A 62 9.77 0.87 -6.49
CA ARG A 62 8.47 0.18 -6.60
C ARG A 62 7.58 0.74 -7.70
N LEU A 63 7.55 2.07 -7.84
CA LEU A 63 6.66 2.74 -8.80
C LEU A 63 6.83 2.23 -10.25
N LEU A 64 8.06 1.92 -10.67
CA LEU A 64 8.37 1.48 -12.03
C LEU A 64 8.77 0.00 -12.11
N THR A 65 8.72 -0.71 -10.98
CA THR A 65 9.04 -2.15 -10.92
C THR A 65 7.80 -2.98 -10.65
N TRP A 66 6.93 -2.52 -9.75
CA TRP A 66 5.70 -3.21 -9.37
C TRP A 66 4.60 -3.01 -10.40
N ARG A 67 3.88 -4.08 -10.74
CA ARG A 67 2.92 -4.08 -11.85
C ARG A 67 1.48 -3.95 -11.36
N PRO A 68 0.71 -2.95 -11.81
CA PRO A 68 -0.70 -2.81 -11.43
C PRO A 68 -1.61 -3.73 -12.29
N GLY A 69 -1.24 -5.00 -12.46
CA GLY A 69 -1.95 -5.97 -13.28
C GLY A 69 -1.07 -7.12 -13.78
N VAL A 70 -1.69 -8.26 -14.09
CA VAL A 70 -1.02 -9.53 -14.44
C VAL A 70 -0.32 -9.46 -15.80
N ASN A 71 -1.02 -8.93 -16.81
CA ASN A 71 -0.55 -8.92 -18.20
C ASN A 71 0.12 -7.60 -18.61
N LEU A 72 0.80 -6.94 -17.65
CA LEU A 72 1.45 -5.65 -17.89
C LEU A 72 2.95 -5.80 -18.08
N SER A 73 3.49 -5.07 -19.05
CA SER A 73 4.92 -4.96 -19.28
C SER A 73 5.24 -3.62 -19.94
N PHE A 74 6.49 -3.17 -19.82
CA PHE A 74 7.02 -2.05 -20.61
C PHE A 74 7.47 -2.49 -22.01
N ALA A 75 6.77 -3.45 -22.61
CA ALA A 75 7.07 -3.87 -23.98
C ALA A 75 6.87 -2.69 -24.92
N LEU A 76 7.92 -2.34 -25.66
CA LEU A 76 7.87 -1.33 -26.69
C LEU A 76 7.45 -2.00 -28.00
N LEU A 77 6.22 -1.73 -28.42
CA LEU A 77 5.62 -2.31 -29.62
C LEU A 77 5.52 -1.26 -30.73
N THR A 78 5.69 -1.69 -31.98
CA THR A 78 5.39 -0.90 -33.17
C THR A 78 3.87 -0.76 -33.36
N SER A 79 3.43 0.12 -34.26
CA SER A 79 2.01 0.23 -34.63
C SER A 79 1.41 -1.07 -35.18
N SER A 80 2.26 -1.95 -35.73
CA SER A 80 1.89 -3.30 -36.17
C SER A 80 1.85 -4.35 -35.06
N GLY A 81 2.14 -3.98 -33.81
CA GLY A 81 2.12 -4.88 -32.65
C GLY A 81 3.38 -5.72 -32.44
N ASN A 82 4.40 -5.55 -33.28
CA ASN A 82 5.67 -6.26 -33.15
C ASN A 82 6.59 -5.57 -32.13
N HIS A 83 7.47 -6.31 -31.48
CA HIS A 83 8.50 -5.70 -30.65
C HIS A 83 9.41 -4.77 -31.46
N LEU A 84 9.70 -3.61 -30.91
CA LEU A 84 10.68 -2.68 -31.49
C LEU A 84 12.06 -3.38 -31.61
N PRO A 85 12.83 -3.17 -32.69
CA PRO A 85 14.22 -3.62 -32.75
C PRO A 85 15.00 -3.14 -31.52
N ASN A 86 15.91 -3.97 -31.00
CA ASN A 86 16.63 -3.69 -29.76
C ASN A 86 15.72 -3.33 -28.56
N SER A 87 14.53 -3.95 -28.48
CA SER A 87 13.50 -3.62 -27.49
C SER A 87 14.02 -3.58 -26.05
N LYS A 88 14.91 -4.51 -25.66
CA LYS A 88 15.49 -4.55 -24.32
C LYS A 88 16.30 -3.29 -24.00
N THR A 89 17.13 -2.83 -24.93
CA THR A 89 17.96 -1.62 -24.77
C THR A 89 17.07 -0.38 -24.69
N HIS A 90 16.12 -0.25 -25.61
CA HIS A 90 15.17 0.86 -25.60
C HIS A 90 14.30 0.86 -24.34
N GLN A 91 13.86 -0.31 -23.87
CA GLN A 91 13.11 -0.45 -22.63
C GLN A 91 13.91 0.01 -21.42
N ALA A 92 15.19 -0.35 -21.33
CA ALA A 92 16.07 0.12 -20.27
C ALA A 92 16.26 1.65 -20.30
N GLN A 93 16.42 2.23 -21.50
CA GLN A 93 16.54 3.68 -21.69
C GLN A 93 15.24 4.41 -21.32
N VAL A 94 14.08 3.90 -21.74
CA VAL A 94 12.76 4.44 -21.37
C VAL A 94 12.56 4.38 -19.86
N LEU A 95 12.83 3.23 -19.23
CA LEU A 95 12.74 3.09 -17.78
C LEU A 95 13.67 4.06 -17.04
N ARG A 96 14.88 4.31 -17.56
CA ARG A 96 15.80 5.32 -17.03
C ARG A 96 15.21 6.72 -17.15
N ALA A 97 14.67 7.08 -18.31
CA ALA A 97 14.04 8.39 -18.53
C ALA A 97 12.83 8.61 -17.61
N LEU A 98 11.95 7.61 -17.49
CA LEU A 98 10.78 7.65 -16.60
C LEU A 98 11.19 7.74 -15.11
N ARG A 99 12.27 7.07 -14.71
CA ARG A 99 12.82 7.23 -13.35
C ARG A 99 13.29 8.66 -13.13
N SER A 100 14.02 9.23 -14.08
CA SER A 100 14.56 10.59 -14.00
C SER A 100 13.50 11.68 -14.08
N SER A 101 12.31 11.41 -14.64
CA SER A 101 11.22 12.40 -14.74
C SER A 101 10.48 12.66 -13.42
N ILE A 102 10.87 11.99 -12.32
CA ILE A 102 10.20 12.08 -11.03
C ILE A 102 11.27 12.24 -9.96
N GLU A 103 11.12 13.23 -9.09
CA GLU A 103 12.01 13.43 -7.95
C GLU A 103 12.12 12.18 -7.07
N GLU A 104 13.31 11.90 -6.55
CA GLU A 104 13.57 10.70 -5.76
C GLU A 104 12.65 10.59 -4.53
N ASN A 105 12.45 11.71 -3.82
CA ASN A 105 11.55 11.76 -2.67
C ASN A 105 10.09 11.49 -3.09
N THR A 106 9.68 11.95 -4.26
CA THR A 106 8.35 11.67 -4.82
C THR A 106 8.21 10.18 -5.16
N ARG A 107 9.22 9.56 -5.77
CA ARG A 107 9.23 8.10 -6.02
C ARG A 107 9.15 7.29 -4.72
N LYS A 108 9.90 7.69 -3.69
CA LYS A 108 9.82 7.07 -2.34
C LYS A 108 8.41 7.20 -1.74
N ASN A 109 7.82 8.39 -1.80
CA ASN A 109 6.47 8.62 -1.28
C ASN A 109 5.42 7.81 -2.04
N TYR A 110 5.51 7.73 -3.37
CA TYR A 110 4.62 6.91 -4.17
C TYR A 110 4.80 5.41 -3.93
N GLY A 111 6.04 4.92 -3.92
CA GLY A 111 6.34 3.52 -3.60
C GLY A 111 5.88 3.10 -2.19
N SER A 112 5.89 4.04 -1.24
CA SER A 112 5.32 3.81 0.09
C SER A 112 3.79 3.73 0.05
N GLY A 113 3.12 4.65 -0.65
CA GLY A 113 1.67 4.63 -0.82
C GLY A 113 1.14 3.38 -1.53
N ILE A 114 1.81 2.95 -2.60
CA ILE A 114 1.52 1.67 -3.28
C ILE A 114 1.73 0.51 -2.29
N GLY A 115 2.83 0.59 -1.52
CA GLY A 115 3.19 -0.31 -0.45
C GLY A 115 2.04 -0.62 0.51
N ILE A 116 1.45 0.46 1.02
CA ILE A 116 0.39 0.44 2.03
C ILE A 116 -0.92 -0.10 1.47
N PHE A 117 -1.26 0.24 0.23
CA PHE A 117 -2.45 -0.28 -0.43
C PHE A 117 -2.38 -1.79 -0.66
N LEU A 118 -1.24 -2.28 -1.17
CA LEU A 118 -1.07 -3.72 -1.40
C LEU A 118 -1.02 -4.51 -0.09
N ALA A 119 -0.39 -3.96 0.96
CA ALA A 119 -0.43 -4.55 2.30
C ALA A 119 -1.88 -4.72 2.77
N PHE A 120 -2.67 -3.64 2.71
CA PHE A 120 -4.09 -3.69 3.01
C PHE A 120 -4.80 -4.81 2.23
N ALA A 121 -4.64 -4.86 0.91
CA ALA A 121 -5.34 -5.84 0.07
C ALA A 121 -4.99 -7.28 0.45
N PHE A 122 -3.70 -7.57 0.65
CA PHE A 122 -3.24 -8.91 0.98
C PHE A 122 -3.59 -9.33 2.41
N ASP A 123 -3.53 -8.40 3.37
CA ASP A 123 -3.95 -8.63 4.76
C ASP A 123 -5.45 -8.94 4.85
N HIS A 124 -6.26 -8.45 3.89
CA HIS A 124 -7.68 -8.74 3.78
C HIS A 124 -7.99 -9.97 2.94
N GLY A 125 -6.97 -10.75 2.56
CA GLY A 125 -7.17 -12.00 1.83
C GLY A 125 -7.67 -11.79 0.41
N LEU A 126 -7.25 -10.71 -0.27
CA LEU A 126 -7.48 -10.54 -1.70
C LEU A 126 -6.37 -11.21 -2.52
N ALA A 127 -6.73 -12.03 -3.51
CA ALA A 127 -5.78 -12.51 -4.50
C ALA A 127 -5.41 -11.40 -5.48
N VAL A 128 -4.30 -11.55 -6.21
CA VAL A 128 -3.91 -10.61 -7.27
C VAL A 128 -5.05 -10.37 -8.28
N THR A 129 -5.81 -11.41 -8.62
CA THR A 129 -6.95 -11.35 -9.55
C THR A 129 -8.15 -10.58 -8.99
N ASP A 130 -8.27 -10.47 -7.66
CA ASP A 130 -9.34 -9.71 -7.01
C ASP A 130 -8.98 -8.22 -6.86
N ILE A 131 -7.68 -7.90 -6.94
CA ILE A 131 -7.16 -6.52 -6.84
C ILE A 131 -7.19 -5.82 -8.20
N PHE A 132 -6.84 -6.51 -9.29
CA PHE A 132 -6.68 -5.89 -10.61
C PHE A 132 -7.70 -6.40 -11.64
N PRO A 133 -8.38 -5.49 -12.37
CA PRO A 133 -8.34 -4.03 -12.25
C PRO A 133 -8.96 -3.53 -10.93
N VAL A 134 -8.42 -2.43 -10.39
CA VAL A 134 -8.85 -1.90 -9.09
C VAL A 134 -10.31 -1.45 -9.13
N SER A 135 -11.18 -2.17 -8.43
CA SER A 135 -12.61 -1.89 -8.36
C SER A 135 -12.95 -0.78 -7.36
N GLU A 136 -14.15 -0.21 -7.49
CA GLU A 136 -14.67 0.77 -6.53
C GLU A 136 -14.72 0.19 -5.10
N GLY A 137 -15.14 -1.07 -4.97
CA GLY A 137 -15.25 -1.75 -3.67
C GLY A 137 -13.91 -1.88 -2.95
N VAL A 138 -12.84 -2.25 -3.68
CA VAL A 138 -11.48 -2.35 -3.11
C VAL A 138 -10.98 -0.98 -2.64
N LEU A 139 -11.22 0.09 -3.42
CA LEU A 139 -10.84 1.45 -3.02
C LEU A 139 -11.65 1.97 -1.83
N LEU A 140 -12.95 1.68 -1.80
CA LEU A 140 -13.81 2.05 -0.67
C LEU A 140 -13.37 1.36 0.61
N ALA A 141 -13.08 0.05 0.55
CA ALA A 141 -12.59 -0.70 1.70
C ALA A 141 -11.24 -0.13 2.18
N PHE A 142 -10.33 0.19 1.26
CA PHE A 142 -9.04 0.82 1.60
C PHE A 142 -9.20 2.21 2.23
N VAL A 143 -10.05 3.07 1.67
CA VAL A 143 -10.28 4.41 2.24
C VAL A 143 -11.01 4.31 3.58
N GLY A 144 -11.97 3.41 3.71
CA GLY A 144 -12.71 3.15 4.94
C GLY A 144 -11.80 2.68 6.08
N SER A 145 -10.87 1.76 5.80
CA SER A 145 -9.91 1.27 6.81
C SER A 145 -8.94 2.34 7.32
N CYS A 146 -8.82 3.46 6.60
CA CYS A 146 -8.03 4.61 7.05
C CYS A 146 -8.79 5.53 8.03
N GLY A 147 -10.11 5.40 8.17
CA GLY A 147 -10.94 6.21 9.07
C GLY A 147 -10.48 6.10 10.53
N GLY A 148 -10.38 7.22 11.25
CA GLY A 148 -9.88 7.23 12.64
C GLY A 148 -8.37 7.00 12.80
N VAL A 149 -7.69 6.43 11.80
CA VAL A 149 -6.27 6.03 11.87
C VAL A 149 -5.36 7.01 11.13
N ARG A 150 -5.80 7.52 9.97
CA ARG A 150 -4.99 8.37 9.09
C ARG A 150 -5.71 9.69 8.78
N SER A 151 -4.93 10.76 8.62
CA SER A 151 -5.48 12.03 8.15
C SER A 151 -5.99 11.90 6.71
N ALA A 152 -7.05 12.62 6.36
CA ALA A 152 -7.54 12.65 4.98
C ALA A 152 -6.48 13.16 3.98
N ARG A 153 -5.54 14.02 4.43
CA ARG A 153 -4.39 14.44 3.60
C ARG A 153 -3.48 13.27 3.26
N THR A 154 -3.23 12.38 4.23
CA THR A 154 -2.42 11.18 4.02
C THR A 154 -3.11 10.22 3.06
N VAL A 155 -4.42 9.97 3.24
CA VAL A 155 -5.18 9.10 2.35
C VAL A 155 -5.20 9.63 0.91
N LYS A 156 -5.35 10.95 0.72
CA LYS A 156 -5.21 11.59 -0.60
C LYS A 156 -3.85 11.30 -1.24
N LYS A 157 -2.75 11.35 -0.48
CA LYS A 157 -1.42 11.02 -1.00
C LYS A 157 -1.33 9.56 -1.46
N TYR A 158 -1.96 8.62 -0.75
CA TYR A 158 -2.01 7.22 -1.18
C TYR A 158 -2.78 7.09 -2.51
N LEU A 159 -3.96 7.71 -2.62
CA LEU A 159 -4.74 7.69 -3.87
C LEU A 159 -3.98 8.36 -5.04
N SER A 160 -3.25 9.45 -4.80
CA SER A 160 -2.35 10.05 -5.79
C SER A 160 -1.25 9.10 -6.23
N ALA A 161 -0.64 8.36 -5.29
CA ALA A 161 0.37 7.35 -5.61
C ALA A 161 -0.20 6.24 -6.50
N LEU A 162 -1.39 5.72 -6.17
CA LEU A 162 -2.07 4.68 -6.96
C LEU A 162 -2.43 5.19 -8.37
N SER A 163 -2.97 6.40 -8.45
CA SER A 163 -3.29 7.05 -9.72
C SER A 163 -2.06 7.19 -10.62
N PHE A 164 -0.98 7.72 -10.06
CA PHE A 164 0.27 7.90 -10.80
C PHE A 164 0.87 6.57 -11.20
N TRP A 165 0.88 5.58 -10.30
CA TRP A 165 1.35 4.22 -10.58
C TRP A 165 0.63 3.59 -11.77
N HIS A 166 -0.70 3.58 -11.80
CA HIS A 166 -1.46 3.03 -12.93
C HIS A 166 -1.11 3.73 -14.24
N ARG A 167 -1.03 5.07 -14.23
CA ARG A 167 -0.70 5.86 -15.43
C ARG A 167 0.70 5.57 -15.97
N MET A 168 1.70 5.38 -15.10
CA MET A 168 3.06 5.03 -15.54
C MET A 168 3.12 3.67 -16.24
N TRP A 169 2.18 2.77 -15.96
CA TRP A 169 2.05 1.46 -16.59
C TRP A 169 1.00 1.44 -17.72
N GLY A 170 0.61 2.61 -18.22
CA GLY A 170 -0.36 2.75 -19.31
C GLY A 170 -1.78 2.30 -18.95
N GLN A 171 -2.10 2.16 -17.65
CA GLN A 171 -3.42 1.76 -17.19
C GLN A 171 -4.31 2.98 -16.95
N GLN A 172 -5.59 2.84 -17.30
CA GLN A 172 -6.58 3.85 -16.97
C GLN A 172 -6.80 3.86 -15.45
N TRP A 173 -6.73 5.03 -14.85
CA TRP A 173 -7.10 5.23 -13.45
C TRP A 173 -8.49 5.86 -13.36
N ARG A 174 -9.38 5.25 -12.58
CA ARG A 174 -10.70 5.79 -12.27
C ARG A 174 -10.82 6.00 -10.76
N ILE A 175 -11.16 7.23 -10.36
CA ILE A 175 -11.59 7.51 -9.00
C ILE A 175 -13.11 7.62 -8.98
N PHE A 176 -13.74 6.87 -8.10
CA PHE A 176 -15.19 6.76 -8.07
C PHE A 176 -15.83 7.80 -7.13
N PRO A 177 -17.06 8.28 -7.41
CA PRO A 177 -17.73 9.27 -6.58
C PRO A 177 -17.88 8.84 -5.11
N MET A 178 -18.18 7.56 -4.84
CA MET A 178 -18.32 7.09 -3.46
C MET A 178 -16.98 7.10 -2.72
N VAL A 179 -15.86 6.82 -3.40
CA VAL A 179 -14.51 6.94 -2.81
C VAL A 179 -14.23 8.38 -2.38
N MET A 180 -14.64 9.36 -3.19
CA MET A 180 -14.53 10.78 -2.82
C MET A 180 -15.41 11.16 -1.64
N GLN A 181 -16.60 10.57 -1.53
CA GLN A 181 -17.49 10.78 -0.40
C GLN A 181 -16.94 10.13 0.89
N ALA A 182 -16.42 8.90 0.80
CA ALA A 182 -15.78 8.20 1.91
C ALA A 182 -14.58 8.99 2.44
N LEU A 183 -13.80 9.61 1.56
CA LEU A 183 -12.67 10.47 1.94
C LEU A 183 -13.10 11.71 2.75
N LYS A 184 -14.28 12.28 2.46
CA LYS A 184 -14.87 13.34 3.31
C LYS A 184 -15.24 12.79 4.69
N GLY A 185 -15.76 11.57 4.75
CA GLY A 185 -16.02 10.85 6.00
C GLY A 185 -14.74 10.67 6.84
N VAL A 186 -13.67 10.17 6.22
CA VAL A 186 -12.34 10.03 6.86
C VAL A 186 -11.84 11.36 7.43
N ALA A 187 -12.08 12.49 6.75
CA ALA A 187 -11.69 13.79 7.25
C ALA A 187 -12.41 14.18 8.55
N LYS A 188 -13.68 13.79 8.70
CA LYS A 188 -14.48 14.03 9.90
C LYS A 188 -14.11 13.07 11.05
N LEU A 189 -13.70 11.86 10.71
CA LEU A 189 -13.27 10.84 11.66
C LEU A 189 -11.80 10.97 12.06
N ALA A 190 -11.05 11.89 11.45
CA ALA A 190 -9.63 12.06 11.75
C ALA A 190 -9.44 12.44 13.24
N PRO A 191 -8.39 11.93 13.91
CA PRO A 191 -8.11 12.28 15.30
C PRO A 191 -8.07 13.79 15.48
N GLN A 192 -8.78 14.31 16.49
CA GLN A 192 -8.73 15.73 16.79
C GLN A 192 -7.29 16.12 17.13
N LYS A 193 -6.82 17.23 16.54
CA LYS A 193 -5.53 17.80 16.93
C LYS A 193 -5.62 18.18 18.41
N LYS A 194 -4.67 17.72 19.24
CA LYS A 194 -4.57 18.23 20.61
C LYS A 194 -4.45 19.76 20.56
N PRO A 195 -5.21 20.51 21.39
CA PRO A 195 -4.97 21.94 21.54
C PRO A 195 -3.54 22.16 22.04
N LEU A 196 -2.90 23.20 21.51
CA LEU A 196 -1.56 23.66 21.88
C LEU A 196 -1.51 24.09 23.34
#